data_AF-A0A9E1V1H0-F1
#
_entry.id   AF-A0A9E1V1H0-F1
#
_cell.length_a   1.000
_cell.length_b   1.000
_cell.length_c   1.000
_cell.angle_alpha   90.00
_cell.angle_beta   90.00
_cell.angle_gamma   90.00
#
_symmetry.space_group_name_H-M   'P 1'
#
loop_
_entity.id
_entity.type
_entity.pdbx_description
1 polymer ?
#
loop_
_entity_poly.entity_id
_entity_poly.type
_entity_poly.pdbx_seq_one_letter_code
_entity_poly.pdbx_strand_id
1 'polypeptide(L)' 'MKDLEKKEVTNEVFCEHAAQNIRLKTSYVFPPDIFPDTLPRINKRSCSHVLDCNLMDKDSCEYLLKSQ' A
#
# COMPACT_ATOMS: atom_id res chain seq x y z
N MET A 1 21.70 15.10 -2.65
CA MET A 1 20.69 14.03 -2.50
C MET A 1 19.50 14.47 -3.33
N LYS A 2 19.10 13.73 -4.36
CA LYS A 2 17.89 14.07 -5.14
C LYS A 2 16.67 13.67 -4.31
N ASP A 3 15.76 14.61 -4.08
CA ASP A 3 14.52 14.39 -3.37
C ASP A 3 13.70 13.31 -4.10
N LEU A 4 13.51 12.17 -3.43
CA LEU A 4 12.64 11.10 -3.93
C LEU A 4 11.20 11.59 -3.83
N GLU A 5 10.59 11.88 -4.98
CA GLU A 5 9.18 12.26 -5.01
C GLU A 5 8.33 11.09 -4.50
N LYS A 6 7.44 11.37 -3.56
CA LYS A 6 6.51 10.39 -2.98
C LYS A 6 5.11 10.74 -3.45
N LYS A 7 4.45 9.80 -4.12
CA LYS A 7 3.05 9.94 -4.52
C LYS A 7 2.18 8.96 -3.75
N GLU A 8 1.05 9.45 -3.27
CA GLU A 8 0.09 8.65 -2.53
C GLU A 8 -1.23 8.56 -3.30
N VAL A 9 -1.76 7.35 -3.42
CA VAL A 9 -3.05 7.07 -4.06
C VAL A 9 -3.92 6.36 -3.05
N THR A 10 -5.18 6.81 -2.91
CA THR A 10 -6.17 6.16 -2.05
C THR A 10 -7.32 5.66 -2.91
N ASN A 11 -7.66 4.39 -2.76
CA ASN A 11 -8.80 3.77 -3.43
C ASN A 11 -9.69 3.07 -2.40
N GLU A 12 -10.99 2.97 -2.70
CA GLU A 12 -11.93 2.13 -1.95
C GLU A 12 -12.05 0.78 -2.68
N VAL A 13 -11.78 -0.30 -1.95
CA VAL A 13 -11.81 -1.68 -2.47
C VAL A 13 -12.56 -2.57 -1.51
N PHE A 14 -13.30 -3.55 -2.03
CA PHE A 14 -13.92 -4.56 -1.19
C PHE A 14 -12.87 -5.56 -0.74
N CYS A 15 -12.75 -5.79 0.57
CA CYS A 15 -11.83 -6.75 1.15
C CYS A 15 -12.61 -7.98 1.61
N GLU A 16 -12.30 -9.14 1.04
CA GLU A 16 -12.94 -10.40 1.41
C GLU A 16 -12.61 -10.81 2.86
N HIS A 17 -11.40 -10.48 3.33
CA HIS A 17 -10.96 -10.79 4.69
C HIS A 17 -11.80 -10.10 5.77
N ALA A 18 -12.16 -8.85 5.54
CA ALA A 18 -12.97 -8.04 6.45
C ALA A 18 -14.47 -8.04 6.06
N ALA A 19 -14.83 -8.72 4.97
CA ALA A 19 -16.14 -8.76 4.34
C ALA A 19 -16.80 -7.37 4.15
N GLN A 20 -15.99 -6.35 3.83
CA GLN A 20 -16.45 -4.96 3.74
C GLN A 20 -15.55 -4.11 2.84
N ASN A 21 -16.05 -2.92 2.50
CA ASN A 21 -15.27 -1.92 1.78
C ASN A 21 -14.22 -1.30 2.71
N ILE A 22 -12.97 -1.29 2.26
CA ILE A 22 -11.82 -0.71 2.96
C ILE A 22 -11.22 0.41 2.13
N ARG A 23 -10.54 1.34 2.81
CA ARG A 23 -9.67 2.30 2.12
C ARG A 23 -8.26 1.74 2.07
N LEU A 24 -7.74 1.60 0.86
CA LEU A 24 -6.38 1.18 0.60
C LEU A 24 -5.56 2.39 0.14
N LYS A 25 -4.60 2.80 0.96
CA LYS A 25 -3.63 3.85 0.63
C LYS A 25 -2.32 3.21 0.18
N THR A 26 -1.90 3.51 -1.06
CA THR A 26 -0.62 3.06 -1.62
C THR A 26 0.29 4.25 -1.86
N SER A 27 1.47 4.21 -1.26
CA SER A 27 2.53 5.19 -1.47
C SER A 27 3.56 4.61 -2.43
N TYR A 28 3.88 5.36 -3.46
CA TYR A 28 4.87 5.03 -4.48
C TYR A 28 6.09 5.93 -4.31
N VAL A 29 7.26 5.34 -4.50
CA VAL A 29 8.52 6.08 -4.65
C VAL A 29 8.86 6.12 -6.13
N PHE A 30 9.14 7.34 -6.57
CA PHE A 30 9.46 7.67 -7.94
C PHE A 30 10.98 7.80 -8.12
N PRO A 31 11.52 7.27 -9.23
CA PRO A 31 12.15 8.19 -10.18
C PRO A 31 11.69 7.89 -11.63
N PRO A 32 10.51 8.38 -12.06
CA PRO A 32 10.01 8.20 -13.42
C PRO A 32 10.74 9.16 -14.37
N ASP A 33 11.25 10.30 -13.89
CA ASP A 33 12.07 11.23 -14.68
C ASP A 33 13.42 10.63 -15.12
N ILE A 34 13.88 9.56 -14.48
CA ILE A 34 15.17 8.92 -14.80
C ILE A 34 14.96 7.59 -15.55
N PHE A 35 13.87 6.86 -15.24
CA PHE A 35 13.56 5.58 -15.87
C PHE A 35 12.04 5.46 -16.11
N PRO A 36 11.50 6.09 -17.18
CA PRO A 36 10.08 6.04 -17.52
C PRO A 36 9.58 4.63 -17.81
N ASP A 37 10.47 3.72 -18.24
CA ASP A 37 10.19 2.30 -18.47
C ASP A 37 10.12 1.45 -17.18
N THR A 38 10.51 2.01 -16.03
CA THR A 38 10.41 1.29 -14.75
C THR A 38 9.12 1.64 -14.03
N LEU A 39 8.33 0.61 -13.71
CA LEU A 39 7.12 0.78 -12.92
C LEU A 39 7.44 1.41 -11.56
N PRO A 40 6.62 2.36 -11.06
CA PRO A 40 6.82 2.99 -9.76
C PRO A 40 6.90 1.94 -8.66
N ARG A 41 7.93 2.03 -7.81
CA ARG A 41 8.10 1.08 -6.70
C ARG A 41 7.09 1.41 -5.62
N ILE A 42 6.29 0.42 -5.22
CA ILE A 42 5.41 0.57 -4.06
C ILE A 42 6.29 0.63 -2.82
N ASN A 43 6.24 1.75 -2.12
CA ASN A 43 6.98 1.97 -0.89
C ASN A 43 6.20 1.54 0.35
N LYS A 44 4.88 1.76 0.35
CA LYS A 44 4.01 1.41 1.48
C LYS A 44 2.59 1.13 1.00
N ARG A 45 1.92 0.17 1.64
CA ARG A 45 0.45 0.04 1.60
C ARG A 45 -0.10 0.12 3.01
N SER A 46 -1.21 0.84 3.17
CA SER A 46 -1.92 0.96 4.45
C SER A 46 -3.41 0.70 4.20
N CYS A 47 -3.96 -0.29 4.90
CA CYS A 47 -5.39 -0.60 4.90
C CYS A 47 -6.05 0.08 6.12
N SER A 48 -7.24 0.65 5.94
CA SER A 48 -7.98 1.29 7.03
C SER A 48 -8.36 0.36 8.18
N HIS A 49 -8.41 -0.95 7.93
CA HIS A 49 -8.77 -1.99 8.91
C HIS A 49 -7.58 -2.85 9.35
N VAL A 50 -6.35 -2.43 9.04
CA VAL A 50 -5.14 -3.23 9.33
C VAL A 50 -4.95 -3.48 10.83
N LEU A 51 -5.33 -2.53 11.70
CA LEU A 51 -5.20 -2.69 13.15
C LEU A 51 -6.19 -3.73 13.68
N ASP A 52 -7.45 -3.66 13.26
CA ASP A 52 -8.47 -4.63 13.64
C ASP A 52 -8.14 -6.03 13.12
N CYS A 53 -7.62 -6.15 11.90
CA CYS A 53 -7.23 -7.45 11.32
C CYS A 53 -5.97 -8.03 11.99
N ASN A 54 -4.98 -7.20 12.34
CA ASN A 54 -3.75 -7.65 12.97
C ASN A 54 -3.94 -8.11 14.42
N LEU A 55 -4.96 -7.62 15.12
CA LEU A 55 -5.29 -8.02 16.49
C LEU A 55 -6.05 -9.35 16.57
N MET A 56 -6.47 -9.90 15.42
CA MET A 56 -7.36 -11.07 15.34
C MET A 56 -6.62 -12.42 15.19
N ASP A 57 -5.29 -12.47 15.31
CA ASP A 57 -4.50 -13.72 15.14
C ASP A 57 -4.79 -14.41 13.79
N LYS A 58 -4.93 -13.60 12.74
CA LYS A 58 -5.22 -14.07 11.38
C LYS A 58 -3.99 -14.00 10.49
N ASP A 59 -3.99 -14.82 9.44
CA ASP A 59 -2.94 -14.84 8.40
C ASP A 59 -2.60 -13.43 7.90
N SER A 60 -1.34 -13.23 7.48
CA SER A 60 -0.85 -11.91 7.08
C SER A 60 -1.71 -11.30 5.97
N CYS A 61 -2.28 -10.12 6.24
CA CYS A 61 -3.14 -9.39 5.31
C CYS A 61 -2.49 -9.23 3.93
N GLU A 62 -3.23 -9.51 2.86
CA GLU A 62 -2.77 -9.36 1.46
C GLU A 62 -2.32 -7.93 1.10
N TYR A 63 -2.85 -6.93 1.82
CA TYR A 63 -2.53 -5.52 1.62
C TYR A 63 -1.37 -5.04 2.51
N LEU A 64 -0.88 -5.88 3.42
CA LEU A 64 0.29 -5.59 4.23
C LEU A 64 1.53 -5.77 3.35
N LEU A 65 2.03 -4.68 2.78
CA LEU A 65 3.38 -4.68 2.23
C LEU A 65 4.34 -4.80 3.41
N LYS A 66 4.86 -6.01 3.66
CA LYS A 66 6.02 -6.18 4.54
C LYS A 66 7.17 -5.45 3.86
N SER A 67 7.61 -4.36 4.45
CA SER A 67 8.91 -3.77 4.12
C SER A 67 9.96 -4.85 4.33
N GLN A 68 10.50 -5.41 3.24
CA GLN A 68 11.73 -6.22 3.30
C GLN A 68 12.92 -5.30 3.57
#